data_AF-A0A2E3RST8-F1
#
_entry.id   AF-A0A2E3RST8-F1
#
_cell.length_a   1.000
_cell.length_b   1.000
_cell.length_c   1.000
_cell.angle_alpha   90.00
_cell.angle_beta   90.00
_cell.angle_gamma   90.00
#
_symmetry.space_group_name_H-M   'P 1'
#
loop_
_entity.id
_entity.type
_entity.pdbx_description
1 polymer ?
#
loop_
_entity_poly.entity_id
_entity_poly.type
_entity_poly.pdbx_seq_one_letter_code
_entity_poly.pdbx_strand_id
1 'polypeptide(L)'
;MTTMRTMMNFPPRGLLAVVLMMAGASMTLGHDTDERVDLSPCHLSGTTAGCSTRWCMNLVCEHDQYCCDQSWDRLCVESATVMCSSCGSTTAPCLQSHDGRGCGEQDCCELVCTIDPRCCLESWDSLCAAEAKVLCNEQCPEDFTGNGIIDEHDLAWGGIVLGLPGSRHDIDGNGIRNSLDLQMIYDRFGSCDDFSGGT
;
A
#
# COMPACT_ATOMS: atom_id res chain seq x y z
N MET A 1 16.49 59.93 11.91
CA MET A 1 16.60 58.47 11.77
C MET A 1 15.20 57.87 11.90
N THR A 2 14.87 56.95 10.98
CA THR A 2 13.75 55.98 11.04
C THR A 2 12.38 56.42 10.47
N THR A 3 12.36 56.47 9.13
CA THR A 3 11.40 55.86 8.16
C THR A 3 9.88 56.00 8.32
N MET A 4 9.31 56.75 7.36
CA MET A 4 7.91 56.79 6.92
C MET A 4 7.40 55.43 6.43
N ARG A 5 6.19 55.03 6.84
CA ARG A 5 5.37 53.98 6.21
C ARG A 5 4.31 54.64 5.31
N THR A 6 4.33 54.26 4.04
CA THR A 6 3.45 54.72 2.96
C THR A 6 2.01 54.20 3.13
N MET A 7 1.04 55.10 2.92
CA MET A 7 -0.39 54.81 2.79
C MET A 7 -0.72 54.33 1.36
N MET A 8 -1.52 53.27 1.19
CA MET A 8 -2.30 53.01 -0.04
C MET A 8 -3.57 52.24 0.38
N ASN A 9 -4.72 52.91 0.53
CA ASN A 9 -5.78 53.18 -0.46
C ASN A 9 -6.76 52.02 -0.68
N PHE A 10 -7.96 52.19 -0.11
CA PHE A 10 -9.20 51.44 -0.39
C PHE A 10 -9.99 52.15 -1.51
N PRO A 11 -10.61 51.43 -2.46
CA PRO A 11 -11.70 52.00 -3.25
C PRO A 11 -13.09 51.72 -2.63
N PRO A 12 -14.10 52.59 -2.86
CA PRO A 12 -15.35 52.64 -2.09
C PRO A 12 -16.53 51.89 -2.74
N ARG A 13 -17.55 51.63 -1.91
CA ARG A 13 -18.81 50.94 -2.24
C ARG A 13 -19.77 51.83 -3.07
N GLY A 14 -20.45 51.26 -4.07
CA GLY A 14 -21.55 51.92 -4.80
C GLY A 14 -22.46 50.95 -5.60
N LEU A 15 -23.71 50.82 -5.11
CA LEU A 15 -25.01 50.47 -5.73
C LEU A 15 -25.16 49.53 -6.96
N LEU A 16 -25.80 48.38 -6.69
CA LEU A 16 -26.96 47.73 -7.35
C LEU A 16 -27.30 48.02 -8.84
N ALA A 17 -27.12 47.02 -9.72
CA ALA A 17 -28.03 46.71 -10.83
C ALA A 17 -27.87 45.24 -11.29
N VAL A 18 -28.99 44.54 -11.30
CA VAL A 18 -29.19 43.13 -11.66
C VAL A 18 -28.92 42.91 -13.14
N VAL A 19 -28.00 42.00 -13.49
CA VAL A 19 -28.04 41.27 -14.76
C VAL A 19 -28.06 39.78 -14.44
N LEU A 20 -29.27 39.25 -14.59
CA LEU A 20 -29.62 37.85 -14.57
C LEU A 20 -28.89 37.15 -15.74
N MET A 21 -27.86 36.36 -15.45
CA MET A 21 -27.41 35.31 -16.37
C MET A 21 -27.56 33.97 -15.68
N MET A 22 -28.76 33.41 -15.81
CA MET A 22 -29.00 31.99 -15.61
C MET A 22 -28.31 31.24 -16.76
N ALA A 23 -27.10 30.75 -16.53
CA ALA A 23 -26.55 29.64 -17.29
C ALA A 23 -26.41 28.49 -16.30
N GLY A 24 -27.20 27.45 -16.51
CA GLY A 24 -27.31 26.30 -15.60
C GLY A 24 -25.96 25.65 -15.36
N ALA A 25 -25.43 25.84 -14.16
CA ALA A 25 -24.53 24.85 -13.58
C ALA A 25 -25.43 23.66 -13.23
N SER A 26 -25.54 22.71 -14.16
CA SER A 26 -26.00 21.37 -13.84
C SER A 26 -25.00 20.83 -12.81
N MET A 27 -25.39 20.87 -11.53
CA MET A 27 -24.68 20.17 -10.48
C MET A 27 -24.97 18.69 -10.71
N THR A 28 -24.23 18.09 -11.65
CA THR A 28 -24.10 16.64 -11.63
C THR A 28 -23.40 16.35 -10.31
N LEU A 29 -24.14 15.79 -9.35
CA LEU A 29 -23.54 14.91 -8.36
C LEU A 29 -22.95 13.75 -9.17
N GLY A 30 -21.73 13.96 -9.66
CA GLY A 30 -20.90 12.90 -10.20
C GLY A 30 -20.59 12.01 -9.01
N HIS A 31 -21.36 10.93 -8.90
CA HIS A 31 -20.90 9.72 -8.24
C HIS A 31 -19.53 9.40 -8.85
N ASP A 32 -18.51 9.44 -8.00
CA ASP A 32 -17.11 9.13 -8.29
C ASP A 32 -16.99 8.09 -9.39
N THR A 33 -16.69 8.53 -10.62
CA THR A 33 -15.82 7.73 -11.46
C THR A 33 -14.45 7.93 -10.86
N ASP A 34 -14.10 6.98 -9.99
CA ASP A 34 -12.76 6.45 -9.79
C ASP A 34 -11.92 6.54 -11.08
N GLU A 35 -11.41 7.73 -11.38
CA GLU A 35 -10.33 7.94 -12.33
C GLU A 35 -9.06 7.59 -11.56
N ARG A 36 -8.84 6.29 -11.35
CA ARG A 36 -7.55 5.80 -10.90
C ARG A 36 -6.54 6.31 -11.92
N VAL A 37 -5.69 7.23 -11.49
CA VAL A 37 -4.44 7.50 -12.19
C VAL A 37 -3.75 6.14 -12.30
N ASP A 38 -3.76 5.55 -13.49
CA ASP A 38 -3.13 4.26 -13.75
C ASP A 38 -1.62 4.46 -13.73
N LEU A 39 -1.08 4.47 -12.52
CA LEU A 39 0.33 4.66 -12.26
C LEU A 39 1.07 3.39 -12.67
N SER A 40 2.13 3.56 -13.45
CA SER A 40 3.00 2.46 -13.85
C SER A 40 3.59 1.76 -12.61
N PRO A 41 3.83 0.44 -12.66
CA PRO A 41 4.66 -0.25 -11.68
C PRO A 41 6.01 0.47 -11.49
N CYS A 42 6.53 0.54 -10.27
CA CYS A 42 7.72 1.35 -9.96
C CYS A 42 9.01 0.90 -10.68
N HIS A 43 9.04 -0.34 -11.18
CA HIS A 43 10.13 -0.88 -11.98
C HIS A 43 10.00 -0.60 -13.49
N LEU A 44 8.94 0.07 -13.93
CA LEU A 44 8.69 0.44 -15.33
C LEU A 44 8.54 1.96 -15.45
N SER A 45 9.15 2.54 -16.48
CA SER A 45 9.02 3.96 -16.75
C SER A 45 7.61 4.31 -17.22
N GLY A 46 7.08 5.43 -16.76
CA GLY A 46 5.80 6.01 -17.14
C GLY A 46 5.94 7.46 -17.61
N THR A 47 4.94 7.95 -18.34
CA THR A 47 4.87 9.37 -18.73
C THR A 47 4.24 10.24 -17.65
N THR A 48 3.62 9.63 -16.65
CA THR A 48 3.06 10.28 -15.46
C THR A 48 4.10 10.32 -14.34
N ALA A 49 3.95 11.28 -13.43
CA ALA A 49 4.77 11.34 -12.23
C ALA A 49 4.34 10.29 -11.21
N GLY A 50 5.32 9.73 -10.49
CA GLY A 50 5.10 8.66 -9.52
C GLY A 50 4.82 7.28 -10.11
N CYS A 51 4.64 6.30 -9.22
CA CYS A 51 4.40 4.90 -9.56
C CYS A 51 3.35 4.26 -8.64
N SER A 52 2.91 3.04 -8.96
CA SER A 52 1.81 2.35 -8.29
C SER A 52 2.05 2.09 -6.79
N THR A 53 3.31 1.88 -6.39
CA THR A 53 3.67 1.58 -4.99
C THR A 53 3.98 2.87 -4.22
N ARG A 54 3.07 3.26 -3.31
CA ARG A 54 3.11 4.56 -2.62
C ARG A 54 4.38 4.80 -1.81
N TRP A 55 4.87 3.79 -1.08
CA TRP A 55 6.07 3.94 -0.27
C TRP A 55 7.33 4.10 -1.15
N CYS A 56 7.43 3.33 -2.24
CA CYS A 56 8.54 3.43 -3.19
C CYS A 56 8.52 4.79 -3.91
N MET A 57 7.34 5.24 -4.33
CA MET A 57 7.14 6.57 -4.89
C MET A 57 7.67 7.63 -3.94
N ASN A 58 7.23 7.65 -2.67
CA ASN A 58 7.67 8.66 -1.70
C ASN A 58 9.18 8.63 -1.48
N LEU A 59 9.79 7.44 -1.38
CA LEU A 59 11.22 7.28 -1.15
C LEU A 59 12.06 7.84 -2.31
N VAL A 60 11.65 7.54 -3.55
CA VAL A 60 12.33 8.07 -4.75
C VAL A 60 12.09 9.58 -4.87
N CYS A 61 10.92 10.07 -4.50
CA CYS A 61 10.62 11.50 -4.52
C CYS A 61 11.41 12.32 -3.49
N GLU A 62 11.75 11.74 -2.35
CA GLU A 62 12.68 12.34 -1.38
C GLU A 62 14.11 12.39 -1.92
N HIS A 63 14.48 11.44 -2.79
CA HIS A 63 15.78 11.42 -3.45
C HIS A 63 15.87 12.39 -4.64
N ASP A 64 14.83 12.39 -5.50
CA ASP A 64 14.74 13.21 -6.70
C ASP A 64 13.29 13.71 -6.92
N GLN A 65 13.08 15.02 -6.73
CA GLN A 65 11.78 15.66 -6.93
C GLN A 65 11.27 15.57 -8.37
N TYR A 66 12.14 15.41 -9.37
CA TYR A 66 11.73 15.25 -10.77
C TYR A 66 10.77 14.07 -10.94
N CYS A 67 10.99 12.98 -10.21
CA CYS A 67 10.17 11.78 -10.26
C CYS A 67 8.73 11.97 -9.73
N CYS A 68 8.52 12.99 -8.88
CA CYS A 68 7.21 13.34 -8.32
C CYS A 68 6.50 14.49 -9.06
N ASP A 69 7.27 15.38 -9.70
CA ASP A 69 6.71 16.59 -10.29
C ASP A 69 6.58 16.52 -11.81
N GLN A 70 7.40 15.71 -12.48
CA GLN A 70 7.51 15.70 -13.94
C GLN A 70 7.11 14.36 -14.55
N SER A 71 7.88 13.30 -14.29
CA SER A 71 7.65 11.98 -14.88
C SER A 71 8.43 10.87 -14.18
N TRP A 72 7.88 9.65 -14.19
CA TRP A 72 8.58 8.45 -13.74
C TRP A 72 9.45 7.86 -14.86
N ASP A 73 10.58 8.50 -15.16
CA ASP A 73 11.44 8.11 -16.27
C ASP A 73 12.44 6.96 -15.93
N ARG A 74 13.43 6.73 -16.81
CA ARG A 74 14.47 5.70 -16.61
C ARG A 74 15.31 5.96 -15.35
N LEU A 75 15.62 7.21 -15.02
CA LEU A 75 16.42 7.56 -13.85
C LEU A 75 15.62 7.33 -12.57
N CYS A 76 14.31 7.59 -12.61
CA CYS A 76 13.40 7.25 -11.51
C CYS A 76 13.35 5.73 -11.29
N VAL A 77 13.28 4.92 -12.36
CA VAL A 77 13.33 3.45 -12.26
C VAL A 77 14.67 2.95 -11.73
N GLU A 78 15.79 3.53 -12.16
CA GLU A 78 17.13 3.15 -11.66
C GLU A 78 17.27 3.46 -10.17
N SER A 79 16.77 4.62 -9.74
CA SER A 79 16.71 4.99 -8.31
C SER A 79 15.78 4.04 -7.55
N ALA A 80 14.59 3.76 -8.08
CA ALA A 80 13.65 2.81 -7.50
C ALA A 80 14.24 1.40 -7.39
N THR A 81 15.03 0.97 -8.37
CA THR A 81 15.69 -0.34 -8.33
C THR A 81 16.66 -0.43 -7.15
N VAL A 82 17.31 0.65 -6.75
CA VAL A 82 18.25 0.63 -5.62
C VAL A 82 17.53 0.86 -4.30
N MET A 83 16.57 1.78 -4.28
CA MET A 83 15.98 2.31 -3.05
C MET A 83 14.70 1.56 -2.66
N CYS A 84 14.01 0.98 -3.63
CA CYS A 84 12.79 0.23 -3.38
C CYS A 84 13.04 -1.28 -3.26
N SER A 85 12.47 -1.88 -2.22
CA SER A 85 12.12 -3.29 -2.19
C SER A 85 11.41 -3.77 -3.48
N SER A 86 11.78 -4.98 -3.93
CA SER A 86 11.15 -5.67 -5.06
C SER A 86 9.92 -6.52 -4.64
N CYS A 87 9.36 -6.31 -3.45
CA CYS A 87 8.13 -6.97 -3.00
C CYS A 87 7.02 -6.90 -4.05
N GLY A 88 6.38 -8.04 -4.31
CA GLY A 88 5.26 -8.17 -5.26
C GLY A 88 5.60 -7.90 -6.73
N SER A 89 6.85 -7.58 -7.05
CA SER A 89 7.32 -7.35 -8.43
C SER A 89 8.04 -8.55 -9.04
N THR A 90 8.27 -9.58 -8.24
CA THR A 90 8.91 -10.85 -8.62
C THR A 90 7.91 -12.01 -8.47
N THR A 91 8.20 -13.16 -9.07
CA THR A 91 7.49 -14.42 -8.81
C THR A 91 8.29 -15.36 -7.91
N ALA A 92 9.30 -14.81 -7.22
CA ALA A 92 10.18 -15.59 -6.37
C ALA A 92 9.49 -15.94 -5.04
N PRO A 93 9.68 -17.16 -4.51
CA PRO A 93 8.97 -17.63 -3.33
C PRO A 93 9.42 -16.91 -2.06
N CYS A 94 8.50 -16.44 -1.21
CA CYS A 94 8.88 -15.85 0.07
C CYS A 94 9.45 -16.87 1.08
N LEU A 95 8.99 -18.11 1.04
CA LEU A 95 9.37 -19.13 2.03
C LEU A 95 10.66 -19.89 1.70
N GLN A 96 11.33 -19.55 0.61
CA GLN A 96 12.60 -20.15 0.20
C GLN A 96 13.61 -19.07 -0.17
N SER A 97 14.88 -19.31 0.14
CA SER A 97 15.95 -18.38 -0.23
C SER A 97 16.16 -18.34 -1.74
N HIS A 98 16.51 -17.18 -2.28
CA HIS A 98 16.81 -16.99 -3.68
C HIS A 98 17.75 -15.80 -3.93
N ASP A 99 18.29 -15.70 -5.14
CA ASP A 99 19.32 -14.70 -5.49
C ASP A 99 18.77 -13.27 -5.71
N GLY A 100 17.44 -13.11 -5.73
CA GLY A 100 16.75 -11.80 -5.83
C GLY A 100 16.53 -11.10 -4.49
N ARG A 101 16.01 -9.87 -4.55
CA ARG A 101 15.55 -9.08 -3.38
C ARG A 101 14.04 -9.17 -3.25
N GLY A 102 13.53 -9.10 -2.02
CA GLY A 102 12.10 -9.27 -1.76
C GLY A 102 11.57 -10.61 -2.28
N CYS A 103 10.26 -10.79 -2.30
CA CYS A 103 9.62 -11.99 -2.85
C CYS A 103 8.26 -11.64 -3.47
N GLY A 104 7.59 -12.62 -4.05
CA GLY A 104 6.40 -12.41 -4.88
C GLY A 104 5.14 -12.07 -4.12
N GLU A 105 5.09 -12.39 -2.83
CA GLU A 105 3.95 -12.08 -1.99
C GLU A 105 4.16 -10.70 -1.33
N GLN A 106 3.49 -9.67 -1.86
CA GLN A 106 3.67 -8.26 -1.46
C GLN A 106 3.63 -8.05 0.06
N ASP A 107 2.56 -8.53 0.71
CA ASP A 107 2.33 -8.28 2.14
C ASP A 107 3.35 -9.02 3.01
N CYS A 108 3.64 -10.28 2.68
CA CYS A 108 4.68 -11.08 3.35
C CYS A 108 6.04 -10.40 3.24
N CYS A 109 6.39 -10.04 2.02
CA CYS A 109 7.64 -9.39 1.72
C CYS A 109 7.79 -8.07 2.50
N GLU A 110 6.78 -7.20 2.49
CA GLU A 110 6.82 -5.92 3.21
C GLU A 110 6.97 -6.10 4.73
N LEU A 111 6.35 -7.15 5.28
CA LEU A 111 6.46 -7.49 6.69
C LEU A 111 7.90 -7.88 7.04
N VAL A 112 8.51 -8.77 6.25
CA VAL A 112 9.91 -9.16 6.41
C VAL A 112 10.83 -7.95 6.23
N CYS A 113 10.64 -7.11 5.20
CA CYS A 113 11.44 -5.90 4.99
C CYS A 113 11.41 -4.92 6.17
N THR A 114 10.27 -4.88 6.89
CA THR A 114 10.10 -3.99 8.05
C THR A 114 10.92 -4.47 9.24
N ILE A 115 11.09 -5.79 9.38
CA ILE A 115 11.90 -6.41 10.44
C ILE A 115 13.38 -6.43 10.03
N ASP A 116 13.67 -6.89 8.81
CA ASP A 116 15.01 -6.99 8.26
C ASP A 116 15.11 -6.34 6.86
N PRO A 117 15.52 -5.05 6.79
CA PRO A 117 15.65 -4.33 5.52
C PRO A 117 16.64 -4.97 4.54
N ARG A 118 17.61 -5.79 5.01
CA ARG A 118 18.60 -6.40 4.11
C ARG A 118 17.96 -7.43 3.18
N CYS A 119 16.84 -8.03 3.58
CA CYS A 119 16.05 -8.94 2.74
C CYS A 119 15.52 -8.28 1.47
N CYS A 120 15.40 -6.95 1.50
CA CYS A 120 14.78 -6.16 0.44
C CYS A 120 15.75 -5.23 -0.27
N LEU A 121 16.91 -4.98 0.34
CA LEU A 121 17.98 -4.16 -0.21
C LEU A 121 19.15 -4.97 -0.78
N GLU A 122 19.44 -6.15 -0.23
CA GLU A 122 20.57 -6.99 -0.60
C GLU A 122 20.14 -8.27 -1.31
N SER A 123 19.58 -9.23 -0.58
CA SER A 123 19.08 -10.50 -1.12
C SER A 123 18.14 -11.21 -0.15
N TRP A 124 17.27 -12.06 -0.70
CA TRP A 124 16.36 -12.91 0.07
C TRP A 124 17.05 -14.23 0.43
N ASP A 125 17.90 -14.18 1.46
CA ASP A 125 18.69 -15.33 1.90
C ASP A 125 17.91 -16.34 2.77
N SER A 126 18.60 -17.33 3.34
CA SER A 126 17.97 -18.35 4.17
C SER A 126 17.43 -17.82 5.50
N LEU A 127 17.95 -16.69 6.00
CA LEU A 127 17.44 -16.02 7.18
C LEU A 127 16.16 -15.26 6.81
N CYS A 128 16.15 -14.55 5.68
CA CYS A 128 14.94 -13.89 5.16
C CYS A 128 13.79 -14.89 4.95
N ALA A 129 14.09 -16.04 4.35
CA ALA A 129 13.10 -17.10 4.19
C ALA A 129 12.66 -17.74 5.52
N ALA A 130 13.53 -17.80 6.52
CA ALA A 130 13.16 -18.30 7.85
C ALA A 130 12.27 -17.30 8.60
N GLU A 131 12.57 -16.00 8.50
CA GLU A 131 11.71 -14.93 9.02
C GLU A 131 10.36 -14.93 8.32
N ALA A 132 10.34 -15.07 6.99
CA ALA A 132 9.12 -15.18 6.21
C ALA A 132 8.24 -16.36 6.64
N LYS A 133 8.82 -17.51 7.01
CA LYS A 133 8.03 -18.63 7.54
C LYS A 133 7.30 -18.30 8.83
N VAL A 134 7.90 -17.46 9.68
CA VAL A 134 7.29 -17.02 10.95
C VAL A 134 6.32 -15.88 10.72
N LEU A 135 6.69 -14.93 9.86
CA LEU A 135 5.97 -13.68 9.66
C LEU A 135 4.81 -13.80 8.66
N CYS A 136 4.94 -14.65 7.65
CA CYS A 136 4.03 -14.71 6.52
C CYS A 136 3.07 -15.90 6.54
N ASN A 137 3.30 -16.85 7.45
CA ASN A 137 2.47 -18.03 7.73
C ASN A 137 1.66 -18.57 6.54
N GLU A 138 2.24 -18.74 5.34
CA GLU A 138 1.45 -19.10 4.15
C GLU A 138 0.92 -20.54 4.20
N GLN A 139 1.53 -21.41 5.02
CA GLN A 139 0.97 -22.72 5.35
C GLN A 139 -0.30 -22.60 6.21
N CYS A 140 -0.52 -21.45 6.84
CA CYS A 140 -1.58 -21.23 7.82
C CYS A 140 -1.98 -19.74 7.87
N PRO A 141 -2.55 -19.18 6.78
CA PRO A 141 -2.71 -17.73 6.64
C PRO A 141 -3.56 -17.08 7.76
N GLU A 142 -4.38 -17.88 8.43
CA GLU A 142 -5.27 -17.45 9.49
C GLU A 142 -4.85 -17.90 10.91
N ASP A 143 -3.63 -18.42 11.08
CA ASP A 143 -2.95 -18.44 12.40
C ASP A 143 -2.20 -17.10 12.54
N PHE A 144 -2.92 -16.11 13.06
CA PHE A 144 -2.43 -14.75 13.21
C PHE A 144 -1.53 -14.59 14.43
N THR A 145 -1.54 -15.54 15.36
CA THR A 145 -0.66 -15.55 16.52
C THR A 145 0.71 -16.18 16.24
N GLY A 146 0.84 -16.89 15.12
CA GLY A 146 2.06 -17.56 14.68
C GLY A 146 2.44 -18.75 15.56
N ASN A 147 1.46 -19.36 16.24
CA ASN A 147 1.68 -20.43 17.22
C ASN A 147 1.54 -21.85 16.61
N GLY A 148 1.21 -21.95 15.32
CA GLY A 148 1.07 -23.20 14.57
C GLY A 148 -0.29 -23.87 14.73
N ILE A 149 -1.28 -23.21 15.34
CA ILE A 149 -2.66 -23.67 15.47
C ILE A 149 -3.63 -22.55 15.12
N ILE A 150 -4.77 -22.88 14.51
CA ILE A 150 -5.87 -21.94 14.27
C ILE A 150 -6.93 -22.19 15.33
N ASP A 151 -7.05 -21.31 16.31
CA ASP A 151 -7.97 -21.41 17.44
C ASP A 151 -8.63 -20.07 17.82
N GLU A 152 -9.29 -20.03 18.98
CA GLU A 152 -9.91 -18.80 19.48
C GLU A 152 -8.94 -17.62 19.74
N HIS A 153 -7.63 -17.87 19.91
CA HIS A 153 -6.61 -16.83 20.07
C HIS A 153 -6.38 -16.10 18.76
N ASP A 154 -6.47 -16.79 17.62
CA ASP A 154 -6.38 -16.17 16.29
C ASP A 154 -7.60 -15.29 16.00
N LEU A 155 -8.76 -15.64 16.53
CA LEU A 155 -9.94 -14.76 16.49
C LEU A 155 -9.72 -13.48 17.31
N ALA A 156 -9.06 -13.59 18.46
CA ALA A 156 -8.78 -12.48 19.36
C ALA A 156 -7.68 -11.54 18.82
N TRP A 157 -6.68 -12.10 18.13
CA TRP A 157 -5.55 -11.37 17.56
C TRP A 157 -5.84 -10.83 16.16
N GLY A 158 -6.49 -11.63 15.32
CA GLY A 158 -6.98 -11.26 13.98
C GLY A 158 -8.05 -10.18 13.99
N GLY A 159 -8.50 -9.76 15.18
CA GLY A 159 -9.17 -8.49 15.40
C GLY A 159 -10.26 -8.25 14.38
N ILE A 160 -11.24 -9.15 14.31
CA ILE A 160 -12.49 -8.90 13.59
C ILE A 160 -13.26 -7.84 14.38
N VAL A 161 -12.78 -6.61 14.30
CA VAL A 161 -13.50 -5.42 14.70
C VAL A 161 -14.48 -5.17 13.55
N LEU A 162 -15.64 -5.81 13.67
CA LEU A 162 -16.74 -5.75 12.73
C LEU A 162 -16.96 -4.31 12.25
N GLY A 163 -16.79 -4.06 10.95
CA GLY A 163 -17.17 -2.80 10.30
C GLY A 163 -16.12 -1.69 10.19
N LEU A 164 -14.82 -1.96 10.36
CA LEU A 164 -13.75 -1.00 10.03
C LEU A 164 -13.16 -1.26 8.64
N PRO A 165 -12.84 -0.24 7.82
CA PRO A 165 -12.20 -0.41 6.52
C PRO A 165 -10.73 -0.87 6.63
N GLY A 166 -10.25 -1.66 5.67
CA GLY A 166 -8.85 -2.09 5.53
C GLY A 166 -8.72 -3.56 5.13
N SER A 167 -7.70 -3.88 4.32
CA SER A 167 -7.44 -5.22 3.76
C SER A 167 -6.71 -6.17 4.71
N ARG A 168 -6.11 -5.67 5.79
CA ARG A 168 -5.54 -6.54 6.82
C ARG A 168 -6.69 -7.22 7.57
N HIS A 169 -6.84 -8.53 7.37
CA HIS A 169 -7.88 -9.43 7.91
C HIS A 169 -9.23 -9.42 7.16
N ASP A 170 -9.26 -8.96 5.91
CA ASP A 170 -10.36 -9.18 4.94
C ASP A 170 -10.05 -10.47 4.18
N ILE A 171 -10.59 -11.59 4.67
CA ILE A 171 -10.13 -12.94 4.31
C ILE A 171 -10.75 -13.37 2.97
N ASP A 172 -11.95 -12.90 2.64
CA ASP A 172 -12.56 -13.13 1.33
C ASP A 172 -12.23 -12.07 0.28
N GLY A 173 -11.50 -11.02 0.66
CA GLY A 173 -11.02 -9.96 -0.23
C GLY A 173 -12.11 -8.99 -0.70
N ASN A 174 -13.25 -8.91 -0.01
CA ASN A 174 -14.38 -8.07 -0.41
C ASN A 174 -14.26 -6.60 0.06
N GLY A 175 -13.22 -6.27 0.82
CA GLY A 175 -12.92 -4.96 1.39
C GLY A 175 -13.60 -4.67 2.72
N ILE A 176 -14.27 -5.65 3.34
CA ILE A 176 -15.14 -5.47 4.51
C ILE A 176 -14.95 -6.61 5.50
N ARG A 177 -14.43 -6.29 6.69
CA ARG A 177 -14.37 -7.22 7.83
C ARG A 177 -15.74 -7.46 8.48
N ASN A 178 -16.32 -8.62 8.23
CA ASN A 178 -17.64 -9.02 8.72
C ASN A 178 -17.68 -10.48 9.22
N SER A 179 -18.88 -10.98 9.54
CA SER A 179 -19.05 -12.34 10.04
C SER A 179 -18.70 -13.43 9.02
N LEU A 180 -18.63 -13.10 7.74
CA LEU A 180 -18.21 -14.02 6.68
C LEU A 180 -16.71 -14.30 6.78
N ASP A 181 -15.88 -13.28 7.03
CA ASP A 181 -14.45 -13.45 7.33
C ASP A 181 -14.25 -14.29 8.58
N LEU A 182 -15.05 -14.03 9.63
CA LEU A 182 -15.03 -14.80 10.86
C LEU A 182 -15.32 -16.29 10.60
N GLN A 183 -16.29 -16.58 9.75
CA GLN A 183 -16.68 -17.94 9.43
C GLN A 183 -15.56 -18.69 8.69
N MET A 184 -14.81 -18.01 7.83
CA MET A 184 -13.67 -18.62 7.13
C MET A 184 -12.54 -19.04 8.08
N ILE A 185 -12.31 -18.30 9.16
CA ILE A 185 -11.35 -18.73 10.19
C ILE A 185 -11.90 -19.96 10.93
N TYR A 186 -13.17 -19.92 11.35
CA TYR A 186 -13.81 -21.04 12.05
C TYR A 186 -13.78 -22.35 11.25
N ASP A 187 -14.00 -22.28 9.95
CA ASP A 187 -14.05 -23.47 9.07
C ASP A 187 -12.68 -24.16 8.93
N ARG A 188 -11.60 -23.53 9.39
CA ARG A 188 -10.22 -24.00 9.28
C ARG A 188 -9.52 -24.22 10.63
N PHE A 189 -10.26 -24.22 11.75
CA PHE A 189 -9.68 -24.55 13.06
C PHE A 189 -8.91 -25.88 13.03
N GLY A 190 -7.71 -25.90 13.59
CA GLY A 190 -6.83 -27.07 13.57
C GLY A 190 -5.34 -26.74 13.62
N SER A 191 -4.51 -27.79 13.57
CA SER A 191 -3.05 -27.62 13.48
C SER A 191 -2.66 -27.23 12.06
N CYS A 192 -1.68 -26.34 11.92
CA CYS A 192 -1.16 -25.93 10.61
C CYS A 192 -0.51 -27.09 9.83
N ASP A 193 -0.01 -28.10 10.53
CA ASP A 193 0.54 -29.30 9.91
C ASP A 193 -0.53 -30.13 9.16
N ASP A 194 -1.79 -30.10 9.60
CA ASP A 194 -2.87 -30.88 8.99
C ASP A 194 -3.27 -30.36 7.61
N PHE A 195 -3.00 -29.09 7.32
CA PHE A 195 -3.34 -28.43 6.05
C PHE A 195 -2.20 -28.48 5.02
N SER A 196 -1.00 -28.90 5.42
CA SER A 196 0.17 -29.02 4.55
C SER A 196 0.22 -30.32 3.70
N GLY A 197 -0.81 -31.15 3.77
CA GLY A 197 -0.89 -32.49 3.16
C GLY A 197 -1.58 -32.60 1.78
N GLY A 198 -1.60 -31.54 0.97
CA GLY A 198 -2.15 -31.56 -0.40
C GLY A 198 -1.04 -31.56 -1.46
N THR A 199 -0.66 -32.76 -1.94
CA THR A 199 0.24 -32.96 -3.09
C THR A 199 -0.37 -32.50 -4.41
#